data_AF-A0A414SEG2-F1
#
_entry.id   AF-A0A414SEG2-F1
#
_cell.length_a   1.000
_cell.length_b   1.000
_cell.length_c   1.000
_cell.angle_alpha   90.00
_cell.angle_beta   90.00
_cell.angle_gamma   90.00
#
_symmetry.space_group_name_H-M   'P 1'
#
loop_
_entity.id
_entity.type
_entity.pdbx_description
1 polymer ?
#
loop_
_entity_poly.entity_id
_entity_poly.type
_entity_poly.pdbx_seq_one_letter_code
_entity_poly.pdbx_strand_id
1 'polypeptide(L)'
;MKKTLKGILVTGLAAGMCLSSTVTSFAAENDPAEGKIYTLSTTYFDITSLPDEVVDLYEKSGWIINEDYSYRKTHLTTGKLWVNGNEATINTDGSFEVPQDVDTITIKYTADGEEQIISKNEEGDFEVVNAVNLESLMDRMDTIASETTASARKGYGDKYYPGDWVHCNRFNGPFSDGVHYAKTNPKAYTNFISSDCDIALANSTVCWGWDYCNQSGPAAGCSIEIGHSTKYHKH
;
A
#
# COMPACT_ATOMS: atom_id res chain seq x y z
N MET A 1 8.18 3.19 105.14
CA MET A 1 6.98 2.33 105.06
C MET A 1 6.45 2.41 103.64
N LYS A 2 6.42 1.28 102.91
CA LYS A 2 5.18 0.64 102.39
C LYS A 2 4.24 1.65 101.68
N LYS A 3 3.79 1.48 100.44
CA LYS A 3 3.73 0.33 99.52
C LYS A 3 2.92 0.84 98.29
N THR A 4 3.30 0.47 97.06
CA THR A 4 2.45 0.03 95.90
C THR A 4 1.22 0.88 95.45
N LEU A 5 0.81 0.99 94.18
CA LEU A 5 0.74 0.01 93.09
C LEU A 5 0.24 0.71 91.78
N LYS A 6 0.74 0.27 90.63
CA LYS A 6 0.09 0.04 89.30
C LYS A 6 -0.67 1.16 88.55
N GLY A 7 -0.30 1.31 87.27
CA GLY A 7 -1.22 1.73 86.19
C GLY A 7 -0.49 1.90 84.86
N ILE A 8 -0.87 1.12 83.85
CA ILE A 8 -0.30 0.96 82.49
C ILE A 8 -1.00 1.89 81.49
N LEU A 9 -0.30 2.44 80.48
CA LEU A 9 -0.72 2.62 79.06
C LEU A 9 0.39 3.39 78.29
N VAL A 10 1.18 2.80 77.38
CA VAL A 10 0.95 2.48 75.94
C VAL A 10 1.25 3.66 74.97
N THR A 11 2.41 3.50 74.31
CA THR A 11 2.84 3.78 72.91
C THR A 11 2.64 5.13 72.21
N GLY A 12 3.73 5.57 71.58
CA GLY A 12 3.74 6.42 70.38
C GLY A 12 5.17 6.64 69.86
N LEU A 13 5.82 5.59 69.33
CA LEU A 13 7.10 5.71 68.63
C LEU A 13 6.83 5.83 67.12
N ALA A 14 7.11 7.00 66.55
CA ALA A 14 7.10 7.20 65.10
C ALA A 14 8.41 6.67 64.50
N ALA A 15 8.33 5.61 63.69
CA ALA A 15 9.44 5.12 62.90
C ALA A 15 9.38 5.78 61.51
N GLY A 16 10.41 6.56 61.17
CA GLY A 16 10.60 7.12 59.84
C GLY A 16 11.00 6.04 58.84
N MET A 17 10.22 5.90 57.77
CA MET A 17 10.57 5.10 56.60
C MET A 17 11.49 5.92 55.69
N CYS A 18 12.75 5.50 55.55
CA CYS A 18 13.61 5.91 54.44
C CYS A 18 13.17 5.16 53.19
N LEU A 19 12.48 5.85 52.28
CA LEU A 19 12.24 5.36 50.92
C LEU A 19 13.51 5.59 50.10
N SER A 20 14.24 4.51 49.81
CA SER A 20 15.30 4.51 48.80
C SER A 20 14.64 4.51 47.42
N SER A 21 14.64 5.65 46.74
CA SER A 21 14.25 5.74 45.33
C SER A 21 15.34 5.13 44.45
N THR A 22 15.13 3.89 44.01
CA THR A 22 15.85 3.33 42.85
C THR A 22 15.49 4.17 41.63
N VAL A 23 16.47 4.93 41.14
CA VAL A 23 16.38 5.58 39.83
C VAL A 23 16.55 4.48 38.79
N THR A 24 15.44 3.98 38.26
CA THR A 24 15.45 3.25 36.99
C THR A 24 15.79 4.25 35.90
N SER A 25 17.04 4.22 35.45
CA SER A 25 17.45 4.82 34.18
C SER A 25 16.73 4.05 33.07
N PHE A 26 15.61 4.58 32.58
CA PHE A 26 15.12 4.20 31.27
C PHE A 26 16.17 4.70 30.26
N ALA A 27 16.97 3.78 29.72
CA ALA A 27 17.61 4.06 28.45
C ALA A 27 16.48 4.41 27.48
N ALA A 28 16.53 5.60 26.88
CA ALA A 28 15.67 5.91 25.75
C ALA A 28 15.95 4.82 24.72
N GLU A 29 14.99 3.93 24.53
CA GLU A 29 14.92 3.08 23.36
C GLU A 29 14.75 4.08 22.22
N ASN A 30 15.85 4.40 21.53
CA ASN A 30 15.79 5.33 20.40
C ASN A 30 14.86 4.66 19.38
N ASP A 31 13.69 5.26 19.14
CA ASP A 31 12.80 4.81 18.08
C ASP A 31 13.61 4.60 16.80
N PRO A 32 13.43 3.46 16.09
CA PRO A 32 14.13 3.25 14.83
C PRO A 32 13.84 4.44 13.91
N ALA A 33 14.86 4.89 13.17
CA ALA A 33 14.61 5.91 12.16
C ALA A 33 13.62 5.34 11.14
N GLU A 34 12.63 6.14 10.73
CA GLU A 34 11.57 5.69 9.81
C GLU A 34 11.81 6.26 8.41
N GLY A 35 11.72 5.41 7.40
CA GLY A 35 11.51 5.82 6.02
C GLY A 35 10.01 5.75 5.67
N LYS A 36 9.58 6.50 4.65
CA LYS A 36 8.24 6.40 4.06
C LYS A 36 8.33 6.00 2.59
N ILE A 37 7.46 5.11 2.16
CA ILE A 37 7.37 4.63 0.78
C ILE A 37 6.02 4.96 0.15
N TYR A 38 6.07 5.42 -1.09
CA TYR A 38 4.92 5.86 -1.86
C TYR A 38 4.89 5.22 -3.24
N THR A 39 3.68 4.98 -3.73
CA THR A 39 3.40 4.77 -5.15
C THR A 39 2.96 6.09 -5.76
N LEU A 40 3.59 6.51 -6.85
CA LEU A 40 3.15 7.61 -7.69
C LEU A 40 2.54 7.05 -8.98
N SER A 41 1.21 6.93 -9.01
CA SER A 41 0.48 6.57 -10.22
C SER A 41 0.36 7.81 -11.12
N THR A 42 0.64 7.67 -12.41
CA THR A 42 0.59 8.75 -13.41
C THR A 42 -0.20 8.34 -14.64
N THR A 43 -0.91 9.29 -15.25
CA THR A 43 -1.61 9.09 -16.52
C THR A 43 -1.58 10.38 -17.35
N TYR A 44 -1.35 10.24 -18.65
CA TYR A 44 -1.48 11.25 -19.69
C TYR A 44 -2.83 11.16 -20.43
N PHE A 45 -3.66 10.17 -20.10
CA PHE A 45 -5.05 10.15 -20.54
C PHE A 45 -5.79 11.36 -19.96
N ASP A 46 -6.51 12.07 -20.81
CA ASP A 46 -7.34 13.21 -20.40
C ASP A 46 -8.56 12.72 -19.61
N ILE A 47 -8.42 12.66 -18.29
CA ILE A 47 -9.51 12.28 -17.37
C ILE A 47 -10.68 13.25 -17.50
N THR A 48 -10.45 14.53 -17.82
CA THR A 48 -11.51 15.54 -17.96
C THR A 48 -12.44 15.27 -19.15
N SER A 49 -12.03 14.40 -20.07
CA SER A 49 -12.88 13.91 -21.17
C SER A 49 -13.91 12.85 -20.75
N LEU A 50 -13.82 12.32 -19.53
CA LEU A 50 -14.77 11.34 -18.98
C LEU A 50 -16.03 12.02 -18.42
N PRO A 51 -17.14 11.28 -18.19
CA PRO A 51 -18.31 11.83 -17.51
C PRO A 51 -17.97 12.42 -16.13
N ASP A 52 -18.60 13.54 -15.76
CA ASP A 52 -18.33 14.26 -14.50
C ASP A 52 -18.34 13.35 -13.26
N GLU A 53 -19.27 12.40 -13.17
CA GLU A 53 -19.36 11.45 -12.05
C GLU A 53 -18.12 10.53 -11.92
N VAL A 54 -17.43 10.27 -13.04
CA VAL A 54 -16.19 9.49 -13.08
C VAL A 54 -15.01 10.37 -12.70
N VAL A 55 -14.97 11.61 -13.19
CA VAL A 55 -13.96 12.62 -12.80
C VAL A 55 -13.97 12.83 -11.30
N ASP A 56 -15.15 13.08 -10.72
CA ASP A 56 -15.39 13.18 -9.28
C ASP A 56 -14.86 11.97 -8.50
N LEU A 57 -14.99 10.76 -9.07
CA LEU A 57 -14.49 9.55 -8.41
C LEU A 57 -12.96 9.51 -8.45
N TYR A 58 -12.33 9.87 -9.56
CA TYR A 58 -10.88 9.98 -9.64
C TYR A 58 -10.34 10.94 -8.56
N GLU A 59 -10.93 12.13 -8.43
CA GLU A 59 -10.57 13.10 -7.39
C GLU A 59 -10.77 12.54 -5.98
N LYS A 60 -11.93 11.92 -5.70
CA LYS A 60 -12.21 11.28 -4.40
C LYS A 60 -11.25 10.11 -4.09
N SER A 61 -10.71 9.48 -5.14
CA SER A 61 -9.70 8.43 -5.04
C SER A 61 -8.28 8.97 -4.85
N GLY A 62 -8.12 10.30 -4.72
CA GLY A 62 -6.84 10.97 -4.48
C GLY A 62 -6.07 11.36 -5.74
N TRP A 63 -6.70 11.30 -6.92
CA TRP A 63 -6.07 11.83 -8.13
C TRP A 63 -6.12 13.35 -8.16
N ILE A 64 -4.99 13.95 -8.52
CA ILE A 64 -4.87 15.34 -8.91
C ILE A 64 -4.95 15.37 -10.43
N ILE A 65 -6.01 16.01 -10.93
CA ILE A 65 -6.34 16.04 -12.35
C ILE A 65 -5.86 17.38 -12.94
N ASN A 66 -5.06 17.30 -14.00
CA ASN A 66 -4.63 18.48 -14.77
C ASN A 66 -4.83 18.22 -16.27
N GLU A 67 -4.77 19.29 -17.07
CA GLU A 67 -4.94 19.22 -18.53
C GLU A 67 -3.85 18.36 -19.22
N ASP A 68 -2.61 18.42 -18.75
CA ASP A 68 -1.47 17.75 -19.41
C ASP A 68 -1.15 16.35 -18.82
N TYR A 69 -1.26 16.21 -17.51
CA TYR A 69 -0.97 14.97 -16.80
C TYR A 69 -1.71 14.92 -15.46
N SER A 70 -2.25 13.75 -15.14
CA SER A 70 -2.90 13.47 -13.86
C SER A 70 -2.08 12.48 -13.05
N TYR A 71 -2.12 12.59 -11.73
CA TYR A 71 -1.34 11.72 -10.86
C TYR A 71 -2.01 11.48 -9.51
N ARG A 72 -1.66 10.37 -8.87
CA ARG A 72 -2.08 10.00 -7.51
C ARG A 72 -0.88 9.48 -6.73
N LYS A 73 -0.62 10.06 -5.56
CA LYS A 73 0.40 9.59 -4.61
C LYS A 73 -0.28 8.84 -3.46
N THR A 74 0.05 7.56 -3.28
CA THR A 74 -0.50 6.71 -2.22
C THR A 74 0.62 6.10 -1.39
N HIS A 75 0.33 5.82 -0.13
CA HIS A 75 1.22 5.01 0.70
C HIS A 75 1.20 3.57 0.20
N LEU A 76 2.38 3.00 0.03
CA LEU A 76 2.50 1.57 -0.22
C LEU A 76 2.20 0.83 1.09
N THR A 77 1.33 -0.17 1.08
CA THR A 77 0.90 -0.85 2.32
C THR A 77 1.13 -2.35 2.30
N THR A 78 1.46 -2.92 1.14
CA THR A 78 1.73 -4.35 1.00
C THR A 78 2.81 -4.60 -0.05
N GLY A 79 3.33 -5.82 -0.04
CA GLY A 79 4.43 -6.26 -0.89
C GLY A 79 5.75 -6.31 -0.12
N LYS A 80 6.84 -6.38 -0.90
CA LYS A 80 8.18 -6.59 -0.38
C LYS A 80 9.09 -5.40 -0.69
N LEU A 81 9.97 -5.12 0.26
CA LEU A 81 10.99 -4.07 0.19
C LEU A 81 12.27 -4.62 0.79
N TRP A 82 13.41 -4.40 0.15
CA TRP A 82 14.72 -4.67 0.73
C TRP A 82 15.44 -3.36 1.00
N VAL A 83 15.84 -3.16 2.26
CA VAL A 83 16.59 -2.00 2.73
C VAL A 83 17.99 -2.48 3.09
N ASN A 84 19.02 -1.96 2.41
CA ASN A 84 20.41 -2.36 2.62
C ASN A 84 20.63 -3.88 2.53
N GLY A 85 19.89 -4.55 1.63
CA GLY A 85 19.97 -6.00 1.40
C GLY A 85 19.13 -6.88 2.33
N ASN A 86 18.44 -6.31 3.33
CA ASN A 86 17.54 -7.04 4.22
C ASN A 86 16.09 -6.78 3.88
N GLU A 87 15.23 -7.80 3.90
CA GLU A 87 13.78 -7.64 3.71
C GLU A 87 13.21 -6.83 4.88
N ALA A 88 12.51 -5.73 4.55
CA ALA A 88 11.89 -4.81 5.48
C ALA A 88 10.37 -4.97 5.44
N THR A 89 9.75 -4.85 6.62
CA THR A 89 8.29 -4.81 6.74
C THR A 89 7.78 -3.41 6.43
N ILE A 90 6.76 -3.33 5.58
CA ILE A 90 6.04 -2.08 5.30
C ILE A 90 4.81 -2.02 6.21
N ASN A 91 4.70 -0.95 6.99
CA ASN A 91 3.55 -0.69 7.83
C ASN A 91 2.35 -0.16 7.01
N THR A 92 1.17 -0.16 7.62
CA THR A 92 -0.08 0.26 6.95
C THR A 92 -0.11 1.74 6.56
N ASP A 93 0.76 2.56 7.13
CA ASP A 93 0.97 3.97 6.78
C ASP A 93 2.14 4.15 5.78
N GLY A 94 2.65 3.06 5.22
CA GLY A 94 3.80 3.04 4.33
C GLY A 94 5.13 3.38 4.99
N SER A 95 5.22 3.30 6.33
CA SER A 95 6.52 3.41 7.01
C SER A 95 7.30 2.11 6.99
N PHE A 96 8.62 2.22 7.09
CA PHE A 96 9.52 1.07 7.26
C PHE A 96 10.75 1.50 8.08
N GLU A 97 11.36 0.53 8.76
CA GLU A 97 12.54 0.79 9.58
C GLU A 97 13.79 1.00 8.71
N VAL A 98 14.59 2.01 9.07
CA VAL A 98 15.91 2.26 8.51
C VAL A 98 16.99 2.24 9.60
N PRO A 99 18.25 1.92 9.26
CA PRO A 99 19.35 2.05 10.20
C PRO A 99 19.47 3.49 10.73
N GLN A 100 19.76 3.64 12.02
CA GLN A 100 20.10 4.94 12.60
C GLN A 100 21.45 5.45 12.05
N ASP A 101 21.63 6.77 12.05
CA ASP A 101 22.89 7.45 11.73
C ASP A 101 23.47 7.17 10.33
N VAL A 102 22.62 6.91 9.34
CA VAL A 102 23.01 6.83 7.92
C VAL A 102 22.44 8.01 7.13
N ASP A 103 23.17 8.47 6.12
CA ASP A 103 22.74 9.53 5.20
C ASP A 103 22.08 8.98 3.93
N THR A 104 22.35 7.71 3.62
CA THR A 104 21.83 7.00 2.44
C THR A 104 21.41 5.58 2.77
N ILE A 105 20.39 5.09 2.09
CA ILE A 105 19.97 3.68 2.09
C ILE A 105 19.90 3.14 0.66
N THR A 106 20.03 1.83 0.50
CA THR A 106 19.72 1.15 -0.76
C THR A 106 18.37 0.46 -0.68
N ILE A 107 17.58 0.59 -1.74
CA ILE A 107 16.24 0.02 -1.87
C ILE A 107 16.20 -0.95 -3.05
N LYS A 108 15.54 -2.11 -2.86
CA LYS A 108 15.04 -2.97 -3.95
C LYS A 108 13.59 -3.35 -3.70
N TYR A 109 12.82 -3.54 -4.77
CA TYR A 109 11.45 -4.06 -4.71
C TYR A 109 11.37 -5.59 -4.86
N THR A 110 12.48 -6.23 -5.24
CA THR A 110 12.65 -7.68 -5.30
C THR A 110 14.07 -8.05 -4.85
N ALA A 111 14.29 -9.27 -4.36
CA ALA A 111 15.61 -9.70 -3.85
C ALA A 111 16.74 -9.55 -4.88
N ASP A 112 16.43 -9.88 -6.14
CA ASP A 112 17.36 -9.81 -7.29
C ASP A 112 17.17 -8.55 -8.13
N GLY A 113 16.39 -7.58 -7.63
CA GLY A 113 16.06 -6.34 -8.33
C GLY A 113 17.20 -5.32 -8.37
N GLU A 114 17.01 -4.28 -9.18
CA GLU A 114 17.93 -3.16 -9.26
C GLU A 114 17.96 -2.34 -7.97
N GLU A 115 19.16 -1.91 -7.58
CA GLU A 115 19.38 -1.06 -6.41
C GLU A 115 19.08 0.39 -6.74
N GLN A 116 18.34 1.05 -5.86
CA GLN A 116 18.14 2.48 -5.85
C GLN A 116 18.79 3.07 -4.60
N ILE A 117 19.64 4.07 -4.76
CA ILE A 117 20.25 4.79 -3.64
C ILE A 117 19.35 5.97 -3.30
N ILE A 118 18.87 6.00 -2.06
CA ILE A 118 17.99 7.05 -1.53
C ILE A 118 18.75 7.82 -0.47
N SER A 119 18.78 9.15 -0.61
CA SER A 119 19.36 10.07 0.38
C SER A 119 18.24 10.71 1.20
N LYS A 120 18.56 11.17 2.40
CA LYS A 120 17.63 11.97 3.21
C LYS A 120 17.18 13.24 2.46
N ASN A 121 15.92 13.61 2.63
CA ASN A 121 15.40 14.90 2.19
C ASN A 121 15.86 16.03 3.12
N GLU A 122 15.42 17.27 2.86
CA GLU A 122 15.75 18.45 3.69
C GLU A 122 15.24 18.35 5.14
N GLU A 123 14.22 17.53 5.38
CA GLU A 123 13.61 17.27 6.69
C GLU A 123 14.34 16.16 7.46
N GLY A 124 15.28 15.47 6.81
CA GLY A 124 16.06 14.38 7.40
C GLY A 124 15.46 12.99 7.22
N ASP A 125 14.39 12.86 6.44
CA ASP A 125 13.64 11.63 6.23
C ASP A 125 14.01 10.91 4.93
N PHE A 126 13.87 9.59 4.91
CA PHE A 126 13.99 8.81 3.68
C PHE A 126 12.62 8.70 3.01
N GLU A 127 12.48 9.36 1.85
CA GLU A 127 11.29 9.23 1.01
C GLU A 127 11.58 8.38 -0.23
N VAL A 128 10.90 7.25 -0.34
CA VAL A 128 11.00 6.33 -1.47
C VAL A 128 9.75 6.49 -2.34
N VAL A 129 9.93 6.81 -3.62
CA VAL A 129 8.81 6.95 -4.57
C VAL A 129 8.97 5.97 -5.71
N ASN A 130 8.03 5.03 -5.83
CA ASN A 130 7.91 4.19 -7.01
C ASN A 130 6.92 4.79 -8.01
N ALA A 131 7.39 5.14 -9.20
CA ALA A 131 6.53 5.70 -10.25
C ALA A 131 5.91 4.60 -11.12
N VAL A 132 4.58 4.62 -11.25
CA VAL A 132 3.82 3.71 -12.12
C VAL A 132 3.10 4.54 -13.17
N ASN A 133 3.35 4.25 -14.45
CA ASN A 133 2.63 4.86 -15.56
C ASN A 133 1.44 3.97 -15.96
N LEU A 134 0.22 4.50 -15.80
CA LEU A 134 -1.01 3.76 -16.02
C LEU A 134 -1.19 3.36 -17.49
N GLU A 135 -0.81 4.19 -18.46
CA GLU A 135 -0.87 3.82 -19.88
C GLU A 135 0.01 2.62 -20.16
N SER A 136 1.28 2.70 -19.81
CA SER A 136 2.24 1.61 -20.01
C SER A 136 1.75 0.32 -19.37
N LEU A 137 1.07 0.41 -18.23
CA LEU A 137 0.44 -0.72 -17.60
C LEU A 137 -0.78 -1.24 -18.38
N MET A 138 -1.69 -0.36 -18.80
CA MET A 138 -2.85 -0.74 -19.61
C MET A 138 -2.43 -1.37 -20.95
N ASP A 139 -1.39 -0.86 -21.59
CA ASP A 139 -0.76 -1.43 -22.80
C ASP A 139 -0.28 -2.85 -22.56
N ARG A 140 0.47 -3.04 -21.47
CA ARG A 140 0.98 -4.32 -21.01
C ARG A 140 -0.15 -5.31 -20.76
N MET A 141 -1.25 -4.84 -20.17
CA MET A 141 -2.45 -5.64 -19.98
C MET A 141 -3.17 -5.92 -21.32
N ASP A 142 -3.13 -5.03 -22.30
CA ASP A 142 -3.77 -5.24 -23.60
C ASP A 142 -3.05 -6.24 -24.50
N THR A 143 -1.74 -6.41 -24.33
CA THR A 143 -0.88 -7.17 -25.25
C THR A 143 -1.21 -8.67 -25.34
N ILE A 144 -1.71 -9.32 -24.27
CA ILE A 144 -1.93 -10.79 -24.25
C ILE A 144 -3.42 -11.21 -24.35
N ALA A 145 -4.36 -10.29 -24.17
CA ALA A 145 -5.77 -10.60 -24.46
C ALA A 145 -6.02 -10.98 -25.95
N SER A 146 -5.02 -10.75 -26.81
CA SER A 146 -4.99 -11.18 -28.22
C SER A 146 -4.59 -12.66 -28.43
N GLU A 147 -4.05 -13.36 -27.43
CA GLU A 147 -3.53 -14.72 -27.58
C GLU A 147 -4.17 -15.70 -26.59
N THR A 148 -5.34 -16.27 -26.92
CA THR A 148 -5.71 -17.59 -26.39
C THR A 148 -6.52 -18.41 -27.39
N THR A 149 -5.88 -19.42 -27.97
CA THR A 149 -6.57 -20.65 -28.38
C THR A 149 -6.81 -21.52 -27.15
N ALA A 150 -8.06 -21.58 -26.68
CA ALA A 150 -8.79 -22.78 -26.25
C ALA A 150 -10.14 -22.32 -25.67
N SER A 151 -11.18 -22.49 -26.48
CA SER A 151 -12.61 -22.41 -26.19
C SER A 151 -13.02 -22.35 -24.71
N ALA A 152 -13.53 -21.19 -24.27
CA ALA A 152 -14.44 -20.91 -23.13
C ALA A 152 -14.10 -19.67 -22.28
N ARG A 153 -13.02 -18.93 -22.59
CA ARG A 153 -12.67 -17.70 -21.85
C ARG A 153 -13.25 -16.48 -22.57
N LYS A 154 -13.95 -15.63 -21.81
CA LYS A 154 -14.39 -14.30 -22.25
C LYS A 154 -13.16 -13.41 -22.45
N GLY A 155 -13.24 -12.50 -23.42
CA GLY A 155 -12.17 -11.56 -23.77
C GLY A 155 -12.71 -10.14 -23.95
N TYR A 156 -12.00 -9.34 -24.77
CA TYR A 156 -12.41 -7.96 -25.02
C TYR A 156 -13.80 -7.87 -25.66
N GLY A 157 -14.60 -6.94 -25.15
CA GLY A 157 -15.99 -6.72 -25.57
C GLY A 157 -17.00 -7.64 -24.92
N ASP A 158 -16.57 -8.70 -24.22
CA ASP A 158 -17.48 -9.58 -23.50
C ASP A 158 -17.94 -8.97 -22.18
N LYS A 159 -19.21 -9.22 -21.86
CA LYS A 159 -19.80 -8.87 -20.57
C LYS A 159 -19.60 -9.99 -19.56
N TYR A 160 -19.05 -9.65 -18.41
CA TYR A 160 -18.85 -10.54 -17.28
C TYR A 160 -19.95 -10.38 -16.25
N TYR A 161 -20.26 -11.48 -15.58
CA TYR A 161 -21.21 -11.57 -14.49
C TYR A 161 -20.51 -12.09 -13.23
N PRO A 162 -21.02 -11.75 -12.03
CA PRO A 162 -20.43 -12.22 -10.79
C PRO A 162 -20.20 -13.73 -10.79
N GLY A 163 -18.96 -14.14 -10.47
CA GLY A 163 -18.55 -15.54 -10.46
C GLY A 163 -17.89 -16.04 -11.76
N ASP A 164 -17.89 -15.24 -12.83
CA ASP A 164 -17.15 -15.55 -14.04
C ASP A 164 -15.64 -15.60 -13.76
N TRP A 165 -14.94 -16.48 -14.47
CA TRP A 165 -13.48 -16.50 -14.46
C TRP A 165 -12.94 -15.25 -15.16
N VAL A 166 -11.92 -14.63 -14.57
CA VAL A 166 -11.22 -13.45 -15.10
C VAL A 166 -9.73 -13.61 -14.88
N HIS A 167 -8.94 -13.02 -15.77
CA HIS A 167 -7.50 -12.94 -15.57
C HIS A 167 -7.10 -11.77 -14.66
N CYS A 168 -7.67 -10.58 -14.85
CA CYS A 168 -7.52 -9.46 -13.91
C CYS A 168 -8.82 -8.66 -13.83
N ASN A 169 -9.20 -8.33 -12.61
CA ASN A 169 -10.32 -7.45 -12.27
C ASN A 169 -9.91 -5.97 -12.47
N ARG A 170 -9.45 -5.63 -13.67
CA ARG A 170 -9.16 -4.22 -14.08
C ARG A 170 -10.41 -3.45 -14.51
N PHE A 171 -11.55 -4.13 -14.55
CA PHE A 171 -12.78 -3.59 -15.11
C PHE A 171 -13.96 -3.83 -14.16
N ASN A 172 -13.69 -3.90 -12.87
CA ASN A 172 -14.67 -4.27 -11.86
C ASN A 172 -14.98 -3.15 -10.86
N GLY A 173 -14.56 -1.92 -11.16
CA GLY A 173 -14.85 -0.74 -10.36
C GLY A 173 -16.36 -0.41 -10.28
N PRO A 174 -16.74 0.55 -9.42
CA PRO A 174 -18.14 0.83 -9.08
C PRO A 174 -18.98 1.37 -10.26
N PHE A 175 -18.35 2.06 -11.20
CA PHE A 175 -19.01 2.54 -12.43
C PHE A 175 -18.92 1.57 -13.60
N SER A 176 -18.34 0.38 -13.39
CA SER A 176 -18.20 -0.60 -14.45
C SER A 176 -19.55 -1.10 -14.98
N ASP A 177 -19.66 -1.22 -16.30
CA ASP A 177 -20.75 -1.92 -16.98
C ASP A 177 -20.53 -3.43 -17.12
N GLY A 178 -19.40 -3.92 -16.57
CA GLY A 178 -18.95 -5.30 -16.56
C GLY A 178 -18.39 -5.78 -17.89
N VAL A 179 -18.11 -4.87 -18.83
CA VAL A 179 -17.48 -5.20 -20.10
C VAL A 179 -15.96 -5.01 -20.00
N HIS A 180 -15.21 -6.00 -20.47
CA HIS A 180 -13.75 -5.87 -20.57
C HIS A 180 -13.42 -5.06 -21.82
N TYR A 181 -13.05 -3.79 -21.65
CA TYR A 181 -12.64 -2.92 -22.75
C TYR A 181 -11.12 -2.85 -22.88
N ALA A 182 -10.62 -2.74 -24.12
CA ALA A 182 -9.24 -2.36 -24.40
C ALA A 182 -9.01 -0.88 -24.05
N LYS A 183 -7.76 -0.50 -23.76
CA LYS A 183 -7.38 0.86 -23.32
C LYS A 183 -7.82 1.96 -24.30
N THR A 184 -7.92 1.62 -25.59
CA THR A 184 -8.32 2.56 -26.65
C THR A 184 -9.78 3.00 -26.51
N ASN A 185 -10.57 2.33 -25.69
CA ASN A 185 -11.92 2.74 -25.34
C ASN A 185 -11.89 3.50 -23.99
N PRO A 186 -12.39 4.75 -23.93
CA PRO A 186 -12.43 5.53 -22.69
C PRO A 186 -13.13 4.82 -21.51
N LYS A 187 -14.09 3.92 -21.79
CA LYS A 187 -14.74 3.12 -20.75
C LYS A 187 -13.78 2.18 -20.01
N ALA A 188 -12.62 1.85 -20.58
CA ALA A 188 -11.59 1.11 -19.87
C ALA A 188 -11.10 1.87 -18.63
N TYR A 189 -10.95 3.20 -18.73
CA TYR A 189 -10.56 4.05 -17.60
C TYR A 189 -11.69 4.16 -16.58
N THR A 190 -12.94 4.32 -17.04
CA THR A 190 -14.13 4.28 -16.15
C THR A 190 -14.28 2.96 -15.41
N ASN A 191 -13.99 1.82 -16.05
CA ASN A 191 -14.11 0.51 -15.41
C ASN A 191 -12.91 0.21 -14.48
N PHE A 192 -11.78 0.89 -14.69
CA PHE A 192 -10.54 0.72 -13.95
C PHE A 192 -10.52 1.47 -12.62
N ILE A 193 -11.07 2.67 -12.54
CA ILE A 193 -11.06 3.44 -11.28
C ILE A 193 -11.68 2.65 -10.13
N SER A 194 -10.94 2.52 -9.02
CA SER A 194 -11.31 1.71 -7.85
C SER A 194 -11.62 0.24 -8.15
N SER A 195 -11.12 -0.30 -9.26
CA SER A 195 -11.13 -1.74 -9.52
C SER A 195 -10.07 -2.44 -8.64
N ASP A 196 -10.11 -3.77 -8.55
CA ASP A 196 -9.10 -4.52 -7.79
C ASP A 196 -7.69 -4.22 -8.28
N CYS A 197 -7.50 -4.21 -9.60
CA CYS A 197 -6.19 -3.95 -10.18
C CYS A 197 -5.75 -2.48 -9.86
N ASP A 198 -6.64 -1.47 -9.89
CA ASP A 198 -6.31 -0.09 -9.45
C ASP A 198 -5.88 -0.01 -7.98
N ILE A 199 -6.67 -0.63 -7.08
CA ILE A 199 -6.39 -0.64 -5.63
C ILE A 199 -5.07 -1.36 -5.36
N ALA A 200 -4.84 -2.50 -5.99
CA ALA A 200 -3.61 -3.26 -5.78
C ALA A 200 -2.38 -2.52 -6.31
N LEU A 201 -2.48 -1.83 -7.45
CA LEU A 201 -1.38 -1.04 -8.00
C LEU A 201 -0.99 0.12 -7.10
N ALA A 202 -1.98 0.79 -6.50
CA ALA A 202 -1.73 1.89 -5.57
C ALA A 202 -0.96 1.43 -4.32
N ASN A 203 -1.16 0.18 -3.90
CA ASN A 203 -0.84 -0.28 -2.56
C ASN A 203 0.17 -1.43 -2.49
N SER A 204 0.46 -2.14 -3.59
CA SER A 204 1.27 -3.36 -3.62
C SER A 204 2.43 -3.31 -4.61
N THR A 205 3.62 -3.75 -4.17
CA THR A 205 4.77 -3.90 -5.07
C THR A 205 4.63 -5.05 -6.07
N VAL A 206 3.73 -6.00 -5.80
CA VAL A 206 3.52 -7.20 -6.63
C VAL A 206 2.79 -6.85 -7.93
N CYS A 207 1.81 -5.96 -7.84
CA CYS A 207 0.92 -5.65 -8.96
C CYS A 207 1.50 -4.69 -9.98
N TRP A 208 2.68 -4.12 -9.73
CA TRP A 208 3.40 -3.33 -10.72
C TRP A 208 3.97 -4.18 -11.87
N GLY A 209 4.15 -5.48 -11.61
CA GLY A 209 4.73 -6.44 -12.54
C GLY A 209 3.80 -6.83 -13.68
N TRP A 210 4.41 -7.11 -14.84
CA TRP A 210 3.70 -7.52 -16.06
C TRP A 210 2.90 -8.82 -15.87
N ASP A 211 3.46 -9.74 -15.09
CA ASP A 211 2.93 -11.09 -14.91
C ASP A 211 1.57 -11.11 -14.20
N TYR A 212 1.43 -10.32 -13.14
CA TYR A 212 0.22 -10.26 -12.32
C TYR A 212 -0.92 -9.47 -12.97
N CYS A 213 -0.60 -8.57 -13.90
CA CYS A 213 -1.59 -7.68 -14.51
C CYS A 213 -2.24 -8.23 -15.80
N ASN A 214 -1.61 -9.13 -16.58
CA ASN A 214 -2.36 -9.91 -17.59
C ASN A 214 -1.64 -11.13 -18.25
N GLN A 215 -0.61 -11.74 -17.65
CA GLN A 215 0.23 -12.71 -18.37
C GLN A 215 0.41 -14.08 -17.71
N SER A 216 1.46 -14.23 -16.89
CA SER A 216 1.91 -15.51 -16.33
C SER A 216 1.59 -15.67 -14.85
N GLY A 217 1.16 -14.59 -14.20
CA GLY A 217 0.73 -14.58 -12.81
C GLY A 217 -0.59 -15.33 -12.61
N PRO A 218 -0.95 -15.61 -11.34
CA PRO A 218 -2.21 -16.27 -11.03
C PRO A 218 -3.39 -15.44 -11.55
N ALA A 219 -4.43 -16.13 -12.03
CA ALA A 219 -5.68 -15.48 -12.40
C ALA A 219 -6.24 -14.67 -11.22
N ALA A 220 -6.59 -13.42 -11.49
CA ALA A 220 -6.98 -12.42 -10.51
C ALA A 220 -5.92 -12.21 -9.40
N GLY A 221 -4.63 -12.31 -9.75
CA GLY A 221 -3.52 -12.18 -8.81
C GLY A 221 -3.59 -10.90 -7.97
N CYS A 222 -3.86 -9.76 -8.60
CA CYS A 222 -4.03 -8.50 -7.88
C CYS A 222 -5.24 -8.46 -6.95
N SER A 223 -6.31 -9.21 -7.25
CA SER A 223 -7.42 -9.39 -6.33
C SER A 223 -6.99 -10.17 -5.08
N ILE A 224 -6.14 -11.21 -5.23
CA ILE A 224 -5.62 -12.00 -4.11
C ILE A 224 -4.79 -11.11 -3.17
N GLU A 225 -3.91 -10.27 -3.73
CA GLU A 225 -3.02 -9.39 -2.94
C GLU A 225 -3.78 -8.42 -2.03
N ILE A 226 -5.00 -8.04 -2.41
CA ILE A 226 -5.86 -7.16 -1.61
C ILE A 226 -6.99 -7.92 -0.88
N GLY A 227 -6.97 -9.25 -0.89
CA GLY A 227 -7.93 -10.10 -0.18
C GLY A 227 -9.32 -10.19 -0.82
N HIS A 228 -9.44 -9.89 -2.11
CA HIS A 228 -10.69 -9.97 -2.88
C HIS A 228 -10.88 -11.32 -3.58
N SER A 229 -12.06 -11.51 -4.17
CA SER A 229 -12.42 -12.71 -4.93
C SER A 229 -11.56 -12.87 -6.19
N THR A 230 -11.16 -14.10 -6.50
CA THR A 230 -10.45 -14.44 -7.75
C THR A 230 -11.36 -14.54 -8.98
N LYS A 231 -12.66 -14.28 -8.79
CA LYS A 231 -13.67 -14.26 -9.85
C LYS A 231 -14.15 -12.83 -10.06
N TYR A 232 -14.76 -12.60 -11.21
CA TYR A 232 -15.42 -11.32 -11.45
C TYR A 232 -16.44 -11.03 -10.36
N HIS A 233 -16.40 -9.81 -9.86
CA HIS A 233 -17.35 -9.23 -8.91
C HIS A 233 -17.27 -7.72 -9.09
N LYS A 234 -18.37 -7.00 -8.92
CA LYS A 234 -18.39 -5.55 -9.05
C LYS A 234 -18.35 -4.91 -7.66
N HIS A 235 -17.59 -3.82 -7.52
CA HIS A 235 -17.60 -2.93 -6.35
C HIS A 235 -18.89 -2.11 -6.25
#